data_AF-A0A9D2BHG5-F1
#
_entry.id   AF-A0A9D2BHG5-F1
#
_cell.length_a   1.000
_cell.length_b   1.000
_cell.length_c   1.000
_cell.angle_alpha   90.00
_cell.angle_beta   90.00
_cell.angle_gamma   90.00
#
_symmetry.space_group_name_H-M   'P 1'
#
loop_
_entity.id
_entity.type
_entity.pdbx_description
1 polymer ?
#
loop_
_entity_poly.entity_id
_entity_poly.type
_entity_poly.pdbx_seq_one_letter_code
_entity_poly.pdbx_strand_id
1 'polypeptide(L)'
;MTCPEIYHLYLERKTKQEIHQAYHEVNITDHDEMNEGFTPLHLACHFADLGAILLLLERGADVNAKDNRGETPICTLGRCRLENADENDLEEAAKRLIAAGAKIHRSGQETTALIEAVRNRHFAMAEAIISSGVKINSANINGENVLHMACQEAWFISLDREKSANRLKRMRDEGWHPDIKITEAENELARFQEQETEVFRLVKSVLANGTIDPEEKSDAGKRPVDIAMERGITTISALLTGNDPEHDELAALSGGMDVFQALIYKNKTALEAILRMDTDLQRVYEDDQKTSFKGKSPLACALMSSDFMSAEMILKAGTDPNWRMPDEKNAFAVWASHNDASSSDDEQYLQILTLMLSRGWNPELSSDNRGNTALAIACLRAGYGPCNTAIRFLLDHGANPNATNNCGQTPLMLLCGGNYWDGYIPRIAALPRSYPYGWKQCGPEEIAAFELLLEAGASIANKDNWGNTILHYLAASSKRRELHQMTEILEEFGLPDIQAVNNEGLSALDVATAYKNDDMIKFLLQNI
;
A
#
# COMPACT_ATOMS: atom_id res chain seq x y z
N MET A 1 3.03 -42.87 -40.01
CA MET A 1 2.37 -41.85 -39.20
C MET A 1 3.10 -41.75 -37.87
N THR A 2 3.63 -40.58 -37.58
CA THR A 2 4.41 -40.24 -36.38
C THR A 2 3.88 -38.96 -35.73
N CYS A 3 4.26 -38.71 -34.48
CA CYS A 3 3.90 -37.50 -33.74
C CYS A 3 4.28 -36.20 -34.47
N PRO A 4 5.50 -36.04 -35.02
CA PRO A 4 5.85 -34.87 -35.84
C PRO A 4 4.95 -34.70 -37.06
N GLU A 5 4.61 -35.79 -37.76
CA GLU A 5 3.72 -35.74 -38.93
C GLU A 5 2.32 -35.24 -38.52
N ILE A 6 1.77 -35.75 -37.41
CA ILE A 6 0.48 -35.30 -36.87
C ILE A 6 0.51 -33.84 -36.46
N TYR A 7 1.57 -33.40 -35.79
CA TYR A 7 1.75 -32.01 -35.40
C TYR A 7 1.71 -31.08 -36.63
N HIS A 8 2.37 -31.46 -37.72
CA HIS A 8 2.30 -30.73 -38.98
C HIS A 8 0.89 -30.69 -39.59
N LEU A 9 0.08 -31.74 -39.46
CA LEU A 9 -1.31 -31.71 -39.94
C LEU A 9 -2.13 -30.62 -39.23
N TYR A 10 -1.92 -30.41 -37.92
CA TYR A 10 -2.57 -29.30 -37.20
C TYR A 10 -2.08 -27.94 -37.69
N LEU A 11 -0.76 -27.75 -37.88
CA LEU A 11 -0.20 -26.50 -38.37
C LEU A 11 -0.68 -26.15 -39.79
N GLU A 12 -0.83 -27.16 -40.64
CA GLU A 12 -1.36 -27.03 -42.00
C GLU A 12 -2.89 -26.89 -42.05
N ARG A 13 -3.56 -26.92 -40.88
CA ARG A 13 -5.03 -26.83 -40.75
C ARG A 13 -5.76 -27.86 -41.60
N LYS A 14 -5.26 -29.09 -41.60
CA LYS A 14 -5.91 -30.24 -42.26
C LYS A 14 -7.28 -30.52 -41.64
N THR A 15 -8.09 -31.30 -42.36
CA THR A 15 -9.44 -31.63 -41.87
C THR A 15 -9.37 -32.51 -40.62
N LYS A 16 -10.36 -32.38 -39.72
CA LYS A 16 -10.47 -33.27 -38.54
C LYS A 16 -10.43 -34.76 -38.93
N GLN A 17 -11.01 -35.12 -40.07
CA GLN A 17 -10.98 -36.50 -40.58
C GLN A 17 -9.56 -36.98 -40.90
N GLU A 18 -8.75 -36.16 -41.59
CA GLU A 18 -7.35 -36.51 -41.90
C GLU A 18 -6.51 -36.63 -40.61
N ILE A 19 -6.71 -35.71 -39.67
CA ILE A 19 -6.02 -35.71 -38.37
C ILE A 19 -6.41 -36.96 -37.56
N HIS A 20 -7.70 -37.27 -37.44
CA HIS A 20 -8.17 -38.44 -36.69
C HIS A 20 -7.75 -39.75 -37.35
N GLN A 21 -7.71 -39.82 -38.69
CA GLN A 21 -7.14 -40.97 -39.40
C GLN A 21 -5.65 -41.15 -39.06
N ALA A 22 -4.90 -40.06 -38.98
CA ALA A 22 -3.50 -40.12 -38.56
C ALA A 22 -3.35 -40.65 -37.11
N TYR A 23 -4.23 -40.24 -36.19
CA TYR A 23 -4.27 -40.80 -34.83
C TYR A 23 -4.70 -42.28 -34.77
N HIS A 24 -5.45 -42.79 -35.75
CA HIS A 24 -5.74 -44.22 -35.86
C HIS A 24 -4.49 -45.04 -36.24
N GLU A 25 -3.61 -44.46 -37.05
CA GLU A 25 -2.43 -45.12 -37.62
C GLU A 25 -1.18 -45.00 -36.74
N VAL A 26 -1.08 -43.95 -35.94
CA VAL A 26 0.09 -43.72 -35.07
C VAL A 26 0.20 -44.79 -33.98
N ASN A 27 1.44 -45.14 -33.64
CA ASN A 27 1.73 -45.94 -32.47
C ASN A 27 1.46 -45.11 -31.20
N ILE A 28 0.64 -45.61 -30.28
CA ILE A 28 0.26 -44.90 -29.05
C ILE A 28 1.45 -44.60 -28.12
N THR A 29 2.57 -45.32 -28.28
CA THR A 29 3.83 -45.10 -27.53
C THR A 29 4.86 -44.29 -28.33
N ASP A 30 4.49 -43.74 -29.48
CA ASP A 30 5.38 -42.86 -30.25
C ASP A 30 5.71 -41.60 -29.44
N HIS A 31 6.83 -40.96 -29.75
CA HIS A 31 7.25 -39.74 -29.06
C HIS A 31 7.95 -38.77 -30.01
N ASP A 32 7.56 -37.51 -29.95
CA ASP A 32 8.16 -36.44 -30.73
C ASP A 32 9.44 -35.92 -30.06
N GLU A 33 10.62 -36.42 -30.45
CA GLU A 33 11.89 -35.94 -29.89
C GLU A 33 12.15 -34.44 -30.16
N MET A 34 11.53 -33.85 -31.18
CA MET A 34 11.71 -32.44 -31.54
C MET A 34 10.76 -31.53 -30.75
N ASN A 35 9.54 -32.00 -30.44
CA ASN A 35 8.55 -31.30 -29.63
C ASN A 35 8.47 -31.92 -28.23
N GLU A 36 9.58 -31.86 -27.50
CA GLU A 36 9.61 -32.11 -26.05
C GLU A 36 9.19 -33.51 -25.62
N GLY A 37 9.28 -34.50 -26.49
CA GLY A 37 8.92 -35.89 -26.16
C GLY A 37 7.42 -36.11 -26.09
N PHE A 38 6.60 -35.29 -26.75
CA PHE A 38 5.16 -35.47 -26.76
C PHE A 38 4.76 -36.83 -27.30
N THR A 39 3.95 -37.56 -26.54
CA THR A 39 3.23 -38.74 -27.04
C THR A 39 2.03 -38.29 -27.88
N PRO A 40 1.37 -39.20 -28.64
CA PRO A 40 0.15 -38.85 -29.36
C PRO A 40 -0.92 -38.24 -28.43
N LEU A 41 -1.01 -38.69 -27.18
CA LEU A 41 -1.98 -38.15 -26.23
C LEU A 41 -1.61 -36.75 -25.74
N HIS A 42 -0.32 -36.43 -25.60
CA HIS A 42 0.13 -35.05 -25.36
C HIS A 42 -0.23 -34.14 -26.53
N LEU A 43 0.00 -34.58 -27.77
CA LEU A 43 -0.38 -33.81 -28.97
C LEU A 43 -1.89 -33.54 -29.01
N ALA A 44 -2.72 -34.56 -28.77
CA ALA A 44 -4.17 -34.40 -28.76
C ALA A 44 -4.61 -33.42 -27.66
N CYS A 45 -3.98 -33.47 -26.49
CA CYS A 45 -4.24 -32.52 -25.38
C CYS A 45 -3.74 -31.10 -25.68
N HIS A 46 -2.57 -30.96 -26.30
CA HIS A 46 -2.00 -29.67 -26.71
C HIS A 46 -2.93 -28.91 -27.65
N PHE A 47 -3.61 -29.64 -28.55
CA PHE A 47 -4.56 -29.08 -29.49
C PHE A 47 -6.03 -29.12 -29.00
N ALA A 48 -6.28 -29.53 -27.75
CA ALA A 48 -7.63 -29.70 -27.19
C ALA A 48 -8.59 -30.50 -28.09
N ASP A 49 -8.09 -31.52 -28.79
CA ASP A 49 -8.88 -32.31 -29.73
C ASP A 49 -9.58 -33.47 -29.00
N LEU A 50 -10.78 -33.20 -28.48
CA LEU A 50 -11.57 -34.17 -27.73
C LEU A 50 -11.74 -35.51 -28.48
N GLY A 51 -11.94 -35.48 -29.79
CA GLY A 51 -12.10 -36.70 -30.60
C GLY A 51 -10.84 -37.55 -30.62
N ALA A 52 -9.68 -36.92 -30.82
CA ALA A 52 -8.39 -37.61 -30.77
C ALA A 52 -8.05 -38.12 -29.35
N ILE A 53 -8.37 -37.34 -28.31
CA ILE A 53 -8.18 -37.75 -26.90
C ILE A 53 -8.99 -39.02 -26.62
N LEU A 54 -10.29 -39.03 -26.96
CA LEU A 54 -11.16 -40.20 -26.76
C LEU A 54 -10.63 -41.44 -27.49
N LEU A 55 -10.26 -41.28 -28.78
CA LEU A 55 -9.72 -42.36 -29.59
C LEU A 55 -8.44 -42.97 -28.97
N LEU A 56 -7.52 -42.13 -28.50
CA LEU A 56 -6.27 -42.59 -27.92
C LEU A 56 -6.48 -43.28 -26.57
N LEU A 57 -7.41 -42.78 -25.75
CA LEU A 57 -7.78 -43.44 -24.49
C LEU A 57 -8.42 -44.81 -24.74
N GLU A 58 -9.31 -44.94 -25.73
CA GLU A 58 -9.89 -46.23 -26.14
C GLU A 58 -8.83 -47.24 -26.62
N ARG A 59 -7.77 -46.75 -27.26
CA ARG A 59 -6.61 -47.55 -27.68
C ARG A 59 -5.64 -47.87 -26.54
N GLY A 60 -5.90 -47.41 -25.32
CA GLY A 60 -5.06 -47.68 -24.15
C GLY A 60 -3.78 -46.86 -24.09
N ALA A 61 -3.77 -45.64 -24.65
CA ALA A 61 -2.67 -44.72 -24.46
C ALA A 61 -2.43 -44.45 -22.96
N ASP A 62 -1.17 -44.36 -22.55
CA ASP A 62 -0.83 -44.07 -21.16
C ASP A 62 -1.20 -42.64 -20.80
N VAL A 63 -2.29 -42.50 -20.02
CA VAL A 63 -2.84 -41.23 -19.55
C VAL A 63 -1.88 -40.45 -18.63
N ASN A 64 -0.86 -41.12 -18.08
CA ASN A 64 0.13 -40.54 -17.18
C ASN A 64 1.55 -40.55 -17.78
N ALA A 65 1.69 -40.78 -19.08
CA ALA A 65 2.96 -40.67 -19.78
C ALA A 65 3.58 -39.29 -19.49
N LYS A 66 4.90 -39.24 -19.34
CA LYS A 66 5.61 -37.98 -19.13
C LYS A 66 6.41 -37.60 -20.36
N ASP A 67 6.27 -36.35 -20.78
CA ASP A 67 7.12 -35.74 -21.79
C ASP A 67 8.53 -35.41 -21.21
N ASN A 68 9.39 -34.79 -22.01
CA ASN A 68 10.74 -34.38 -21.62
C ASN A 68 10.75 -33.26 -20.57
N ARG A 69 9.63 -32.54 -20.39
CA ARG A 69 9.42 -31.55 -19.32
C ARG A 69 8.78 -32.17 -18.06
N GLY A 70 8.55 -33.48 -18.07
CA GLY A 70 7.90 -34.19 -16.99
C GLY A 70 6.40 -33.88 -16.85
N GLU A 71 5.79 -33.27 -17.87
CA GLU A 71 4.36 -32.99 -17.97
C GLU A 71 3.61 -34.24 -18.42
N THR A 72 2.39 -34.37 -17.93
CA THR A 72 1.42 -35.40 -18.33
C THR A 72 0.41 -34.80 -19.31
N PRO A 73 -0.32 -35.60 -20.10
CA PRO A 73 -1.26 -35.09 -21.08
C PRO A 73 -2.32 -34.13 -20.50
N ILE A 74 -2.85 -34.42 -19.29
CA ILE A 74 -3.81 -33.53 -18.62
C ILE A 74 -3.19 -32.18 -18.22
N CYS A 75 -1.89 -32.15 -17.91
CA CYS A 75 -1.19 -30.89 -17.65
C CYS A 75 -1.01 -30.10 -18.94
N THR A 76 -0.66 -30.76 -20.04
CA THR A 76 -0.56 -30.15 -21.37
C THR A 76 -1.91 -29.59 -21.84
N LEU A 77 -3.02 -30.29 -21.56
CA LEU A 77 -4.37 -29.79 -21.81
C LEU A 77 -4.63 -28.46 -21.08
N GLY A 78 -4.29 -28.38 -19.79
CA GLY A 78 -4.43 -27.15 -19.00
C GLY A 78 -3.51 -26.00 -19.45
N ARG A 79 -2.44 -26.30 -20.21
CA ARG A 79 -1.52 -25.30 -20.79
C ARG A 79 -1.89 -24.88 -22.21
N CYS A 80 -2.94 -25.44 -22.80
CA CYS A 80 -3.30 -25.11 -24.17
C CYS A 80 -3.63 -23.60 -24.27
N ARG A 81 -3.27 -22.97 -25.38
CA ARG A 81 -3.47 -21.51 -25.60
C ARG A 81 -4.22 -21.21 -26.88
N LEU A 82 -5.04 -22.15 -27.33
CA LEU A 82 -5.78 -22.00 -28.57
C LEU A 82 -6.87 -20.93 -28.37
N GLU A 83 -6.86 -19.90 -29.22
CA GLU A 83 -7.81 -18.77 -29.16
C GLU A 83 -9.30 -19.20 -29.25
N ASN A 84 -9.57 -20.44 -29.65
CA ASN A 84 -10.91 -21.01 -29.85
C ASN A 84 -11.07 -22.40 -29.20
N ALA A 85 -10.33 -22.75 -28.16
CA ALA A 85 -10.64 -23.96 -27.42
C ALA A 85 -12.06 -23.83 -26.81
N ASP A 86 -12.94 -24.79 -27.13
CA ASP A 86 -14.28 -24.83 -26.54
C ASP A 86 -14.17 -25.29 -25.09
N GLU A 87 -14.61 -24.47 -24.13
CA GLU A 87 -14.56 -24.81 -22.71
C GLU A 87 -15.32 -26.11 -22.39
N ASN A 88 -16.37 -26.46 -23.16
CA ASN A 88 -17.06 -27.73 -23.00
C ASN A 88 -16.19 -28.92 -23.44
N ASP A 89 -15.43 -28.76 -24.54
CA ASP A 89 -14.51 -29.80 -25.00
C ASP A 89 -13.36 -29.98 -24.00
N LEU A 90 -12.85 -28.89 -23.42
CA LEU A 90 -11.84 -28.93 -22.37
C LEU A 90 -12.36 -29.60 -21.09
N GLU A 91 -13.57 -29.24 -20.66
CA GLU A 91 -14.25 -29.85 -19.51
C GLU A 91 -14.43 -31.36 -19.71
N GLU A 92 -14.97 -31.76 -20.86
CA GLU A 92 -15.22 -33.17 -21.17
C GLU A 92 -13.90 -33.94 -21.34
N ALA A 93 -12.90 -33.37 -22.01
CA ALA A 93 -11.57 -33.97 -22.13
C ALA A 93 -10.95 -34.22 -20.75
N ALA A 94 -11.01 -33.24 -19.85
CA ALA A 94 -10.52 -33.37 -18.48
C ALA A 94 -11.27 -34.47 -17.71
N LYS A 95 -12.60 -34.52 -17.78
CA LYS A 95 -13.41 -35.59 -17.17
C LYS A 95 -13.00 -36.97 -17.66
N ARG A 96 -12.75 -37.12 -18.97
CA ARG A 96 -12.36 -38.40 -19.59
C ARG A 96 -10.97 -38.84 -19.18
N LEU A 97 -10.01 -37.91 -19.16
CA LEU A 97 -8.65 -38.18 -18.68
C LEU A 97 -8.66 -38.60 -17.20
N ILE A 98 -9.42 -37.90 -16.35
CA ILE A 98 -9.55 -38.25 -14.92
C ILE A 98 -10.20 -39.63 -14.77
N ALA A 99 -11.27 -39.92 -15.50
CA ALA A 99 -11.94 -41.23 -15.48
C ALA A 99 -11.01 -42.36 -15.96
N ALA A 100 -10.08 -42.07 -16.87
CA ALA A 100 -9.04 -43.00 -17.32
C ALA A 100 -7.87 -43.14 -16.32
N GLY A 101 -7.87 -42.40 -15.21
CA GLY A 101 -6.87 -42.50 -14.14
C GLY A 101 -5.73 -41.48 -14.23
N ALA A 102 -5.96 -40.33 -14.86
CA ALA A 102 -5.00 -39.21 -14.86
C ALA A 102 -4.70 -38.74 -13.43
N LYS A 103 -3.42 -38.60 -13.10
CA LYS A 103 -2.94 -38.09 -11.81
C LYS A 103 -2.77 -36.57 -11.89
N ILE A 104 -3.54 -35.84 -11.09
CA ILE A 104 -3.44 -34.37 -11.00
C ILE A 104 -2.23 -33.93 -10.15
N HIS A 105 -1.97 -34.64 -9.05
CA HIS A 105 -0.82 -34.37 -8.20
C HIS A 105 0.48 -34.70 -8.94
N ARG A 106 1.38 -33.71 -9.07
CA ARG A 106 2.63 -33.78 -9.88
C ARG A 106 2.41 -34.11 -11.35
N SER A 107 1.29 -33.62 -11.91
CA SER A 107 0.99 -33.72 -13.34
C SER A 107 1.96 -32.93 -14.21
N GLY A 108 2.69 -31.97 -13.63
CA GLY A 108 3.85 -31.31 -14.23
C GLY A 108 5.06 -31.36 -13.29
N GLN A 109 6.25 -30.99 -13.78
CA GLN A 109 7.48 -30.99 -12.98
C GLN A 109 7.44 -29.97 -11.83
N GLU A 110 6.83 -28.81 -12.07
CA GLU A 110 6.84 -27.63 -11.18
C GLU A 110 5.44 -27.00 -11.01
N THR A 111 4.39 -27.76 -11.36
CA THR A 111 3.02 -27.26 -11.43
C THR A 111 2.01 -28.42 -11.39
N THR A 112 0.72 -28.10 -11.42
CA THR A 112 -0.36 -29.06 -11.63
C THR A 112 -1.28 -28.64 -12.76
N ALA A 113 -2.01 -29.60 -13.31
CA ALA A 113 -3.00 -29.38 -14.36
C ALA A 113 -4.09 -28.40 -13.89
N LEU A 114 -4.44 -28.44 -12.59
CA LEU A 114 -5.38 -27.48 -12.01
C LEU A 114 -4.80 -26.06 -12.01
N ILE A 115 -3.54 -25.89 -11.59
CA ILE A 115 -2.86 -24.59 -11.62
C ILE A 115 -2.74 -24.05 -13.04
N GLU A 116 -2.36 -24.88 -14.01
CA GLU A 116 -2.26 -24.45 -15.41
C GLU A 116 -3.63 -24.12 -16.01
N ALA A 117 -4.67 -24.90 -15.71
CA ALA A 117 -6.04 -24.61 -16.14
C ALA A 117 -6.48 -23.23 -15.65
N VAL A 118 -6.25 -22.90 -14.36
CA VAL A 118 -6.56 -21.57 -13.82
C VAL A 118 -5.73 -20.48 -14.50
N ARG A 119 -4.42 -20.69 -14.66
CA ARG A 119 -3.50 -19.71 -15.29
C ARG A 119 -3.88 -19.38 -16.73
N ASN A 120 -4.41 -20.35 -17.48
CA ASN A 120 -4.89 -20.14 -18.85
C ASN A 120 -6.41 -19.89 -18.93
N ARG A 121 -7.06 -19.67 -17.78
CA ARG A 121 -8.50 -19.34 -17.64
C ARG A 121 -9.46 -20.42 -18.17
N HIS A 122 -9.05 -21.67 -18.11
CA HIS A 122 -9.87 -22.84 -18.41
C HIS A 122 -10.70 -23.25 -17.20
N PHE A 123 -11.66 -22.39 -16.84
CA PHE A 123 -12.43 -22.55 -15.62
C PHE A 123 -13.34 -23.77 -15.64
N ALA A 124 -13.89 -24.17 -16.80
CA ALA A 124 -14.71 -25.37 -16.89
C ALA A 124 -13.87 -26.64 -16.65
N MET A 125 -12.66 -26.71 -17.22
CA MET A 125 -11.69 -27.76 -16.92
C MET A 125 -11.29 -27.79 -15.44
N ALA A 126 -11.03 -26.62 -14.85
CA ALA A 126 -10.66 -26.52 -13.45
C ALA A 126 -11.79 -27.01 -12.52
N GLU A 127 -13.04 -26.65 -12.81
CA GLU A 127 -14.23 -27.13 -12.09
C GLU A 127 -14.43 -28.64 -12.22
N ALA A 128 -14.18 -29.21 -13.41
CA ALA A 128 -14.21 -30.67 -13.59
C ALA A 128 -13.14 -31.37 -12.72
N ILE A 129 -11.94 -30.80 -12.61
CA ILE A 129 -10.89 -31.33 -11.74
C ILE A 129 -11.33 -31.27 -10.27
N ILE A 130 -11.84 -30.12 -9.79
CA ILE A 130 -12.27 -29.94 -8.39
C ILE A 130 -13.42 -30.88 -8.04
N SER A 131 -14.40 -31.01 -8.93
CA SER A 131 -15.60 -31.83 -8.73
C SER A 131 -15.31 -33.35 -8.77
N SER A 132 -14.17 -33.76 -9.32
CA SER A 132 -13.80 -35.18 -9.41
C SER A 132 -13.40 -35.83 -8.09
N GLY A 133 -13.16 -35.04 -7.04
CA GLY A 133 -12.72 -35.53 -5.73
C GLY A 133 -11.24 -35.97 -5.68
N VAL A 134 -10.48 -35.72 -6.75
CA VAL A 134 -9.03 -35.93 -6.76
C VAL A 134 -8.34 -34.98 -5.78
N LYS A 135 -7.16 -35.39 -5.31
CA LYS A 135 -6.34 -34.57 -4.41
C LYS A 135 -5.74 -33.38 -5.19
N ILE A 136 -6.10 -32.15 -4.79
CA ILE A 136 -5.73 -30.89 -5.49
C ILE A 136 -4.79 -29.98 -4.68
N ASN A 137 -4.28 -30.43 -3.54
CA ASN A 137 -3.53 -29.63 -2.58
C ASN A 137 -2.03 -29.44 -2.90
N SER A 138 -1.65 -29.42 -4.19
CA SER A 138 -0.25 -29.23 -4.59
C SER A 138 0.04 -27.79 -4.94
N ALA A 139 1.26 -27.36 -4.67
CA ALA A 139 1.78 -26.04 -5.04
C ALA A 139 2.69 -26.12 -6.29
N ASN A 140 2.89 -24.98 -6.95
CA ASN A 140 3.89 -24.81 -8.01
C ASN A 140 5.31 -24.54 -7.43
N ILE A 141 6.29 -24.23 -8.30
CA ILE A 141 7.67 -23.91 -7.90
C ILE A 141 7.83 -22.71 -6.95
N ASN A 142 6.85 -21.80 -6.90
CA ASN A 142 6.85 -20.64 -6.01
C ASN A 142 6.15 -20.92 -4.67
N GLY A 143 5.78 -22.17 -4.39
CA GLY A 143 4.94 -22.53 -3.25
C GLY A 143 3.49 -22.06 -3.39
N GLU A 144 3.04 -21.69 -4.59
CA GLU A 144 1.67 -21.21 -4.81
C GLU A 144 0.73 -22.38 -5.13
N ASN A 145 -0.28 -22.58 -4.30
CA ASN A 145 -1.41 -23.47 -4.59
C ASN A 145 -2.43 -22.80 -5.54
N VAL A 146 -3.51 -23.51 -5.89
CA VAL A 146 -4.53 -22.98 -6.83
C VAL A 146 -5.21 -21.70 -6.33
N LEU A 147 -5.36 -21.48 -5.01
CA LEU A 147 -5.99 -20.27 -4.49
C LEU A 147 -5.11 -19.04 -4.72
N HIS A 148 -3.79 -19.17 -4.53
CA HIS A 148 -2.85 -18.11 -4.89
C HIS A 148 -2.97 -17.74 -6.37
N MET A 149 -3.03 -18.77 -7.23
CA MET A 149 -3.13 -18.56 -8.67
C MET A 149 -4.47 -17.95 -9.08
N ALA A 150 -5.58 -18.38 -8.48
CA ALA A 150 -6.90 -17.79 -8.73
C ALA A 150 -6.95 -16.30 -8.34
N CYS A 151 -6.29 -15.90 -7.24
CA CYS A 151 -6.19 -14.49 -6.84
C CYS A 151 -5.38 -13.66 -7.85
N GLN A 152 -4.28 -14.22 -8.38
CA GLN A 152 -3.48 -13.56 -9.42
C GLN A 152 -4.28 -13.40 -10.71
N GLU A 153 -4.94 -14.45 -11.16
CA GLU A 153 -5.71 -14.43 -12.40
C GLU A 153 -6.94 -13.54 -12.29
N ALA A 154 -7.63 -13.51 -11.15
CA ALA A 154 -8.72 -12.57 -10.93
C ALA A 154 -8.27 -11.10 -11.08
N TRP A 155 -7.06 -10.77 -10.62
CA TRP A 155 -6.48 -9.46 -10.86
C TRP A 155 -6.17 -9.18 -12.34
N PHE A 156 -5.57 -10.14 -13.05
CA PHE A 156 -5.32 -9.99 -14.49
C PHE A 156 -6.62 -9.82 -15.29
N ILE A 157 -7.65 -10.62 -14.99
CA ILE A 157 -8.97 -10.52 -15.62
C ILE A 157 -9.56 -9.14 -15.37
N SER A 158 -9.53 -8.65 -14.13
CA SER A 158 -10.11 -7.33 -13.82
C SER A 158 -9.38 -6.19 -14.55
N LEU A 159 -8.05 -6.28 -14.66
CA LEU A 159 -7.25 -5.33 -15.42
C LEU A 159 -7.58 -5.36 -16.93
N ASP A 160 -7.76 -6.56 -17.50
CA ASP A 160 -8.14 -6.71 -18.91
C ASP A 160 -9.56 -6.19 -19.17
N ARG A 161 -10.50 -6.46 -18.24
CA ARG A 161 -11.85 -5.91 -18.26
C ARG A 161 -11.84 -4.39 -18.25
N GLU A 162 -11.07 -3.77 -17.35
CA GLU A 162 -10.97 -2.31 -17.24
C GLU A 162 -10.40 -1.70 -18.53
N LYS A 163 -9.32 -2.28 -19.07
CA LYS A 163 -8.74 -1.85 -20.35
C LYS A 163 -9.74 -1.97 -21.49
N SER A 164 -10.49 -3.07 -21.56
CA SER A 164 -11.51 -3.31 -22.58
C SER A 164 -12.66 -2.30 -22.46
N ALA A 165 -13.15 -2.04 -21.25
CA ALA A 165 -14.20 -1.06 -20.98
C ALA A 165 -13.76 0.37 -21.37
N ASN A 166 -12.54 0.77 -21.00
CA ASN A 166 -11.98 2.08 -21.35
C ASN A 166 -11.77 2.23 -22.87
N ARG A 167 -11.38 1.16 -23.56
CA ARG A 167 -11.28 1.15 -25.03
C ARG A 167 -12.66 1.29 -25.67
N LEU A 168 -13.65 0.52 -25.24
CA LEU A 168 -15.03 0.61 -25.75
C LEU A 168 -15.62 2.01 -25.52
N LYS A 169 -15.43 2.60 -24.34
CA LYS A 169 -15.85 3.96 -24.03
C LYS A 169 -15.26 4.96 -25.03
N ARG A 170 -13.94 4.90 -25.26
CA ARG A 170 -13.24 5.77 -26.22
C ARG A 170 -13.75 5.60 -27.65
N MET A 171 -13.99 4.37 -28.09
CA MET A 171 -14.53 4.11 -29.42
C MET A 171 -15.91 4.75 -29.61
N ARG A 172 -16.77 4.69 -28.58
CA ARG A 172 -18.07 5.35 -28.57
C ARG A 172 -17.95 6.87 -28.57
N ASP A 173 -17.05 7.43 -27.77
CA ASP A 173 -16.81 8.88 -27.70
C ASP A 173 -16.28 9.44 -29.03
N GLU A 174 -15.45 8.67 -29.74
CA GLU A 174 -14.89 9.05 -31.04
C GLU A 174 -15.91 8.98 -32.20
N GLY A 175 -16.91 8.09 -32.12
CA GLY A 175 -18.08 8.08 -33.01
C GLY A 175 -17.85 7.69 -34.48
N TRP A 176 -16.62 7.40 -34.91
CA TRP A 176 -16.31 6.99 -36.30
C TRP A 176 -16.11 5.47 -36.47
N HIS A 177 -16.07 4.71 -35.38
CA HIS A 177 -15.86 3.26 -35.41
C HIS A 177 -17.08 2.53 -35.99
N PRO A 178 -16.90 1.55 -36.90
CA PRO A 178 -18.01 0.75 -37.42
C PRO A 178 -18.71 -0.05 -36.32
N ASP A 179 -20.03 -0.25 -36.44
CA ASP A 179 -20.85 -0.99 -35.46
C ASP A 179 -20.29 -2.39 -35.16
N ILE A 180 -19.79 -3.11 -36.18
CA ILE A 180 -19.18 -4.44 -36.00
C ILE A 180 -18.00 -4.39 -35.01
N LYS A 181 -17.17 -3.35 -35.07
CA LYS A 181 -16.02 -3.19 -34.17
C LYS A 181 -16.47 -2.84 -32.75
N ILE A 182 -17.57 -2.12 -32.61
CA ILE A 182 -18.19 -1.85 -31.31
C ILE A 182 -18.75 -3.15 -30.70
N THR A 183 -19.50 -3.93 -31.48
CA THR A 183 -20.02 -5.24 -31.03
C THR A 183 -18.90 -6.21 -30.66
N GLU A 184 -17.81 -6.27 -31.43
CA GLU A 184 -16.63 -7.08 -31.08
C GLU A 184 -16.06 -6.68 -29.71
N ALA A 185 -15.90 -5.36 -29.46
CA ALA A 185 -15.40 -4.86 -28.18
C ALA A 185 -16.39 -5.09 -27.01
N GLU A 186 -17.70 -5.02 -27.26
CA GLU A 186 -18.74 -5.36 -26.28
C GLU A 186 -18.69 -6.85 -25.89
N ASN A 187 -18.57 -7.74 -26.88
CA ASN A 187 -18.46 -9.18 -26.65
C ASN A 187 -17.17 -9.52 -25.88
N GLU A 188 -16.05 -8.87 -26.20
CA GLU A 188 -14.81 -9.05 -25.45
C GLU A 188 -14.94 -8.59 -24.00
N LEU A 189 -15.61 -7.46 -23.74
CA LEU A 189 -15.88 -6.99 -22.39
C LEU A 189 -16.78 -7.97 -21.62
N ALA A 190 -17.84 -8.48 -22.26
CA ALA A 190 -18.74 -9.47 -21.67
C ALA A 190 -18.00 -10.76 -21.29
N ARG A 191 -17.07 -11.23 -22.15
CA ARG A 191 -16.22 -12.40 -21.86
C ARG A 191 -15.38 -12.19 -20.60
N PHE A 192 -14.79 -11.01 -20.38
CA PHE A 192 -14.03 -10.76 -19.15
C PHE A 192 -14.93 -10.70 -17.90
N GLN A 193 -16.16 -10.19 -18.03
CA GLN A 193 -17.14 -10.21 -16.92
C GLN A 193 -17.57 -11.64 -16.56
N GLU A 194 -17.73 -12.50 -17.56
CA GLU A 194 -17.98 -13.92 -17.37
C GLU A 194 -16.80 -14.59 -16.67
N GLN A 195 -15.56 -14.33 -17.11
CA GLN A 195 -14.35 -14.84 -16.46
C GLN A 195 -14.20 -14.40 -15.00
N GLU A 196 -14.58 -13.15 -14.64
CA GLU A 196 -14.62 -12.69 -13.24
C GLU A 196 -15.61 -13.53 -12.41
N THR A 197 -16.76 -13.89 -13.00
CA THR A 197 -17.78 -14.73 -12.35
C THR A 197 -17.29 -16.17 -12.19
N GLU A 198 -16.60 -16.70 -13.19
CA GLU A 198 -16.06 -18.05 -13.19
C GLU A 198 -14.92 -18.23 -12.19
N VAL A 199 -13.95 -17.31 -12.13
CA VAL A 199 -12.88 -17.38 -11.13
C VAL A 199 -13.42 -17.24 -9.71
N PHE A 200 -14.44 -16.40 -9.50
CA PHE A 200 -15.11 -16.29 -8.20
C PHE A 200 -15.81 -17.60 -7.81
N ARG A 201 -16.56 -18.22 -8.74
CA ARG A 201 -17.19 -19.53 -8.52
C ARG A 201 -16.15 -20.60 -8.22
N LEU A 202 -15.06 -20.62 -8.97
CA LEU A 202 -13.96 -21.55 -8.78
C LEU A 202 -13.38 -21.46 -7.36
N VAL A 203 -13.12 -20.24 -6.86
CA VAL A 203 -12.63 -20.05 -5.49
C VAL A 203 -13.63 -20.62 -4.47
N LYS A 204 -14.94 -20.40 -4.66
CA LYS A 204 -15.97 -21.03 -3.81
C LYS A 204 -15.90 -22.55 -3.85
N SER A 205 -15.79 -23.15 -5.03
CA SER A 205 -15.68 -24.60 -5.21
C SER A 205 -14.44 -25.18 -4.53
N VAL A 206 -13.29 -24.49 -4.65
CA VAL A 206 -12.04 -24.89 -3.99
C VAL A 206 -12.18 -24.83 -2.46
N LEU A 207 -12.74 -23.75 -1.91
CA LEU A 207 -12.95 -23.61 -0.48
C LEU A 207 -13.93 -24.66 0.06
N ALA A 208 -15.03 -24.92 -0.67
CA ALA A 208 -16.02 -25.94 -0.31
C ALA A 208 -15.46 -27.37 -0.34
N ASN A 209 -14.45 -27.63 -1.18
CA ASN A 209 -13.76 -28.92 -1.24
C ASN A 209 -12.94 -29.21 0.04
N GLY A 210 -12.44 -28.16 0.72
CA GLY A 210 -11.78 -28.26 2.02
C GLY A 210 -10.42 -28.97 2.04
N THR A 211 -9.85 -29.31 0.88
CA THR A 211 -8.53 -29.98 0.81
C THR A 211 -7.35 -29.02 0.73
N ILE A 212 -7.60 -27.75 0.40
CA ILE A 212 -6.58 -26.70 0.28
C ILE A 212 -6.71 -25.78 1.48
N ASP A 213 -5.58 -25.55 2.16
CA ASP A 213 -5.52 -24.59 3.26
C ASP A 213 -5.44 -23.16 2.70
N PRO A 214 -6.46 -22.30 2.93
CA PRO A 214 -6.43 -20.92 2.47
C PRO A 214 -5.42 -20.05 3.24
N GLU A 215 -4.84 -20.56 4.33
CA GLU A 215 -3.81 -19.88 5.12
C GLU A 215 -2.38 -20.30 4.74
N GLU A 216 -2.22 -21.25 3.81
CA GLU A 216 -0.92 -21.68 3.32
C GLU A 216 -0.18 -20.50 2.66
N LYS A 217 1.10 -20.34 3.00
CA LYS A 217 1.95 -19.29 2.46
C LYS A 217 2.76 -19.80 1.28
N SER A 218 2.86 -18.99 0.24
CA SER A 218 3.84 -19.18 -0.83
C SER A 218 5.28 -18.97 -0.33
N ASP A 219 6.27 -19.24 -1.19
CA ASP A 219 7.69 -19.01 -0.88
C ASP A 219 8.00 -17.52 -0.67
N ALA A 220 7.15 -16.62 -1.18
CA ALA A 220 7.20 -15.19 -0.91
C ALA A 220 6.60 -14.81 0.47
N GLY A 221 6.12 -15.78 1.24
CA GLY A 221 5.50 -15.59 2.56
C GLY A 221 4.08 -15.02 2.51
N LYS A 222 3.45 -15.00 1.33
CA LYS A 222 2.11 -14.44 1.10
C LYS A 222 1.06 -15.55 1.12
N ARG A 223 -0.06 -15.33 1.80
CA ARG A 223 -1.27 -16.16 1.67
C ARG A 223 -2.06 -15.73 0.42
N PRO A 224 -3.00 -16.57 -0.06
CA PRO A 224 -3.93 -16.18 -1.14
C PRO A 224 -4.66 -14.86 -0.84
N VAL A 225 -5.15 -14.70 0.40
CA VAL A 225 -5.86 -13.48 0.82
C VAL A 225 -4.96 -12.24 0.77
N ASP A 226 -3.68 -12.38 1.10
CA ASP A 226 -2.74 -11.25 1.06
C ASP A 226 -2.54 -10.76 -0.39
N ILE A 227 -2.51 -11.68 -1.37
CA ILE A 227 -2.48 -11.34 -2.81
C ILE A 227 -3.77 -10.64 -3.22
N ALA A 228 -4.93 -11.18 -2.86
CA ALA A 228 -6.22 -10.58 -3.21
C ALA A 228 -6.38 -9.16 -2.64
N MET A 229 -6.00 -8.95 -1.37
CA MET A 229 -6.04 -7.65 -0.72
C MET A 229 -5.09 -6.63 -1.38
N GLU A 230 -3.84 -7.02 -1.61
CA GLU A 230 -2.82 -6.17 -2.23
C GLU A 230 -3.22 -5.72 -3.64
N ARG A 231 -3.94 -6.58 -4.38
CA ARG A 231 -4.40 -6.32 -5.74
C ARG A 231 -5.79 -5.68 -5.81
N GLY A 232 -6.45 -5.45 -4.67
CA GLY A 232 -7.77 -4.84 -4.61
C GLY A 232 -8.91 -5.74 -5.11
N ILE A 233 -8.75 -7.07 -5.09
CA ILE A 233 -9.78 -8.03 -5.49
C ILE A 233 -10.67 -8.35 -4.28
N THR A 234 -11.54 -7.42 -3.94
CA THR A 234 -12.25 -7.40 -2.65
C THR A 234 -13.24 -8.55 -2.51
N THR A 235 -13.98 -8.93 -3.54
CA THR A 235 -14.95 -10.04 -3.46
C THR A 235 -14.28 -11.38 -3.14
N ILE A 236 -13.18 -11.72 -3.81
CA ILE A 236 -12.41 -12.93 -3.52
C ILE A 236 -11.74 -12.83 -2.15
N SER A 237 -11.21 -11.65 -1.79
CA SER A 237 -10.61 -11.42 -0.47
C SER A 237 -11.63 -11.60 0.67
N ALA A 238 -12.85 -11.08 0.52
CA ALA A 238 -13.95 -11.26 1.46
C ALA A 238 -14.31 -12.74 1.62
N LEU A 239 -14.37 -13.47 0.50
CA LEU A 239 -14.66 -14.89 0.51
C LEU A 239 -13.56 -15.70 1.23
N LEU A 240 -12.29 -15.39 0.98
CA LEU A 240 -11.15 -16.05 1.64
C LEU A 240 -11.08 -15.75 3.14
N THR A 241 -11.58 -14.60 3.58
CA THR A 241 -11.71 -14.25 5.02
C THR A 241 -12.97 -14.85 5.67
N GLY A 242 -13.75 -15.65 4.94
CA GLY A 242 -14.95 -16.32 5.44
C GLY A 242 -16.21 -15.45 5.46
N ASN A 243 -16.18 -14.26 4.86
CA ASN A 243 -17.35 -13.41 4.71
C ASN A 243 -18.15 -13.80 3.46
N ASP A 244 -19.41 -13.35 3.39
CA ASP A 244 -20.31 -13.58 2.26
C ASP A 244 -20.47 -12.32 1.39
N PRO A 245 -19.59 -12.08 0.40
CA PRO A 245 -19.66 -10.89 -0.45
C PRO A 245 -20.86 -10.86 -1.40
N GLU A 246 -21.64 -11.94 -1.53
CA GLU A 246 -22.85 -11.93 -2.37
C GLU A 246 -24.05 -11.32 -1.64
N HIS A 247 -24.07 -11.40 -0.30
CA HIS A 247 -25.18 -10.94 0.54
C HIS A 247 -24.81 -9.83 1.53
N ASP A 248 -23.51 -9.59 1.76
CA ASP A 248 -22.99 -8.49 2.58
C ASP A 248 -22.18 -7.50 1.71
N GLU A 249 -22.82 -6.37 1.41
CA GLU A 249 -22.22 -5.30 0.60
C GLU A 249 -20.95 -4.73 1.26
N LEU A 250 -20.93 -4.56 2.58
CA LEU A 250 -19.77 -3.99 3.28
C LEU A 250 -18.61 -4.98 3.28
N ALA A 251 -18.88 -6.28 3.43
CA ALA A 251 -17.86 -7.31 3.25
C ALA A 251 -17.33 -7.32 1.81
N ALA A 252 -18.20 -7.23 0.81
CA ALA A 252 -17.80 -7.20 -0.59
C ALA A 252 -16.92 -6.00 -0.95
N LEU A 253 -17.20 -4.83 -0.35
CA LEU A 253 -16.43 -3.60 -0.58
C LEU A 253 -15.14 -3.56 0.24
N SER A 254 -15.16 -4.01 1.50
CA SER A 254 -13.97 -4.04 2.37
C SER A 254 -12.99 -5.15 2.00
N GLY A 255 -13.48 -6.24 1.42
CA GLY A 255 -12.67 -7.42 1.15
C GLY A 255 -12.16 -8.12 2.40
N GLY A 256 -12.81 -7.90 3.56
CA GLY A 256 -12.32 -8.37 4.85
C GLY A 256 -11.03 -7.68 5.33
N MET A 257 -10.65 -6.55 4.71
CA MET A 257 -9.52 -5.75 5.17
C MET A 257 -9.86 -5.04 6.48
N ASP A 258 -8.83 -4.82 7.31
CA ASP A 258 -8.91 -3.85 8.38
C ASP A 258 -8.49 -2.44 7.92
N VAL A 259 -8.72 -1.43 8.78
CA VAL A 259 -8.42 -0.02 8.45
C VAL A 259 -6.96 0.20 8.05
N PHE A 260 -6.01 -0.55 8.63
CA PHE A 260 -4.59 -0.39 8.32
C PHE A 260 -4.23 -1.05 7.00
N GLN A 261 -4.78 -2.23 6.70
CA GLN A 261 -4.61 -2.89 5.41
C GLN A 261 -5.18 -2.03 4.28
N ALA A 262 -6.36 -1.44 4.46
CA ALA A 262 -6.93 -0.51 3.48
C ALA A 262 -6.03 0.71 3.23
N LEU A 263 -5.40 1.27 4.27
CA LEU A 263 -4.42 2.35 4.15
C LEU A 263 -3.11 1.90 3.48
N ILE A 264 -2.59 0.73 3.84
CA ILE A 264 -1.34 0.17 3.27
C ILE A 264 -1.50 -0.09 1.77
N TYR A 265 -2.62 -0.68 1.37
CA TYR A 265 -2.94 -1.00 -0.02
C TYR A 265 -3.59 0.18 -0.78
N LYS A 266 -3.79 1.32 -0.11
CA LYS A 266 -4.41 2.53 -0.67
C LYS A 266 -5.79 2.28 -1.29
N ASN A 267 -6.55 1.35 -0.70
CA ASN A 267 -7.88 0.99 -1.18
C ASN A 267 -8.95 1.85 -0.49
N LYS A 268 -9.29 2.97 -1.13
CA LYS A 268 -10.25 3.96 -0.62
C LYS A 268 -11.66 3.40 -0.50
N THR A 269 -12.09 2.57 -1.46
CA THR A 269 -13.41 1.94 -1.42
C THR A 269 -13.54 1.01 -0.22
N ALA A 270 -12.51 0.20 0.05
CA ALA A 270 -12.46 -0.65 1.22
C ALA A 270 -12.44 0.19 2.51
N LEU A 271 -11.62 1.24 2.56
CA LEU A 271 -11.61 2.17 3.70
C LEU A 271 -12.99 2.77 3.96
N GLU A 272 -13.70 3.21 2.93
CA GLU A 272 -15.05 3.76 3.07
C GLU A 272 -16.03 2.74 3.67
N ALA A 273 -15.99 1.50 3.18
CA ALA A 273 -16.81 0.43 3.71
C ALA A 273 -16.49 0.12 5.18
N ILE A 274 -15.20 0.02 5.53
CA ILE A 274 -14.74 -0.22 6.90
C ILE A 274 -15.20 0.89 7.85
N LEU A 275 -15.16 2.15 7.41
CA LEU A 275 -15.59 3.28 8.24
C LEU A 275 -17.11 3.36 8.42
N ARG A 276 -17.89 2.69 7.57
CA ARG A 276 -19.34 2.51 7.77
C ARG A 276 -19.64 1.37 8.74
N MET A 277 -18.69 0.45 8.94
CA MET A 277 -18.71 -0.53 10.02
C MET A 277 -18.25 0.17 11.31
N ASP A 278 -18.85 -0.12 12.46
CA ASP A 278 -18.49 0.47 13.76
C ASP A 278 -17.08 0.04 14.20
N THR A 279 -16.07 0.66 13.57
CA THR A 279 -14.67 0.27 13.64
C THR A 279 -13.94 1.15 14.66
N ASP A 280 -13.17 0.51 15.55
CA ASP A 280 -12.29 1.24 16.46
C ASP A 280 -11.13 1.91 15.71
N LEU A 281 -11.13 3.23 15.71
CA LEU A 281 -10.11 4.09 15.11
C LEU A 281 -9.09 4.60 16.15
N GLN A 282 -9.31 4.36 17.44
CA GLN A 282 -8.43 4.77 18.55
C GLN A 282 -7.51 3.62 18.97
N ARG A 283 -6.91 2.97 17.97
CA ARG A 283 -5.92 1.90 18.13
C ARG A 283 -4.66 2.20 17.32
N VAL A 284 -3.59 1.47 17.58
CA VAL A 284 -2.34 1.59 16.83
C VAL A 284 -2.07 0.38 15.96
N TYR A 285 -1.30 0.56 14.90
CA TYR A 285 -0.78 -0.55 14.10
C TYR A 285 0.33 -1.28 14.87
N GLU A 286 0.17 -2.59 15.04
CA GLU A 286 1.07 -3.42 15.86
C GLU A 286 2.03 -4.29 15.03
N ASP A 287 1.67 -4.61 13.79
CA ASP A 287 2.42 -5.54 12.93
C ASP A 287 3.75 -4.91 12.44
N ASP A 288 4.74 -5.75 12.20
CA ASP A 288 6.06 -5.41 11.69
C ASP A 288 6.11 -5.32 10.16
N GLN A 289 5.06 -5.77 9.45
CA GLN A 289 5.00 -5.70 7.98
C GLN A 289 5.17 -4.28 7.44
N LYS A 290 4.60 -3.28 8.12
CA LYS A 290 4.76 -1.85 7.78
C LYS A 290 5.37 -1.08 8.94
N THR A 291 6.70 -1.16 9.07
CA THR A 291 7.46 -0.47 10.13
C THR A 291 7.16 1.02 10.25
N SER A 292 6.88 1.72 9.14
CA SER A 292 6.50 3.13 9.16
C SER A 292 5.16 3.38 9.87
N PHE A 293 4.25 2.42 9.93
CA PHE A 293 2.94 2.55 10.60
C PHE A 293 3.00 2.11 12.06
N LYS A 294 4.02 1.34 12.47
CA LYS A 294 4.11 0.78 13.81
C LYS A 294 3.93 1.83 14.90
N GLY A 295 3.02 1.57 15.84
CA GLY A 295 2.67 2.44 16.94
C GLY A 295 1.84 3.67 16.57
N LYS A 296 1.36 3.79 15.32
CA LYS A 296 0.59 4.95 14.84
C LYS A 296 -0.90 4.61 14.66
N SER A 297 -1.75 5.60 14.92
CA SER A 297 -3.19 5.51 14.67
C SER A 297 -3.52 5.54 13.16
N PRO A 298 -4.72 5.11 12.73
CA PRO A 298 -5.14 5.22 11.34
C PRO A 298 -5.03 6.65 10.80
N LEU A 299 -5.47 7.66 11.59
CA LEU A 299 -5.35 9.06 11.20
C LEU A 299 -3.89 9.49 11.06
N ALA A 300 -3.03 9.11 12.01
CA ALA A 300 -1.61 9.41 11.97
C ALA A 300 -0.92 8.77 10.75
N CYS A 301 -1.27 7.53 10.42
CA CYS A 301 -0.77 6.81 9.25
C CYS A 301 -1.18 7.50 7.93
N ALA A 302 -2.44 7.93 7.82
CA ALA A 302 -2.95 8.63 6.64
C ALA A 302 -2.24 9.99 6.44
N LEU A 303 -2.16 10.81 7.49
CA LEU A 303 -1.49 12.12 7.45
C LEU A 303 0.00 12.00 7.14
N MET A 304 0.70 11.06 7.80
CA MET A 304 2.12 10.79 7.57
C MET A 304 2.42 10.37 6.13
N SER A 305 1.48 9.66 5.50
CA SER A 305 1.63 9.18 4.11
C SER A 305 1.13 10.18 3.08
N SER A 306 0.73 11.38 3.51
CA SER A 306 0.10 12.43 2.69
C SER A 306 -1.13 11.94 1.91
N ASP A 307 -1.87 10.97 2.48
CA ASP A 307 -3.13 10.50 1.93
C ASP A 307 -4.29 11.27 2.54
N PHE A 308 -4.43 12.55 2.12
CA PHE A 308 -5.42 13.47 2.69
C PHE A 308 -6.86 13.04 2.45
N MET A 309 -7.13 12.30 1.37
CA MET A 309 -8.46 11.73 1.12
C MET A 309 -8.82 10.71 2.21
N SER A 310 -7.91 9.78 2.50
CA SER A 310 -8.12 8.81 3.58
C SER A 310 -8.18 9.47 4.96
N ALA A 311 -7.34 10.49 5.21
CA ALA A 311 -7.40 11.26 6.46
C ALA A 311 -8.75 11.97 6.63
N GLU A 312 -9.28 12.58 5.55
CA GLU A 312 -10.60 13.20 5.54
C GLU A 312 -11.71 12.18 5.84
N MET A 313 -11.66 11.01 5.22
CA MET A 313 -12.63 9.94 5.48
C MET A 313 -12.61 9.51 6.95
N ILE A 314 -11.42 9.29 7.52
CA ILE A 314 -11.23 8.90 8.92
C ILE A 314 -11.72 9.99 9.89
N LEU A 315 -11.44 11.27 9.61
CA LEU A 315 -11.97 12.41 10.38
C LEU A 315 -13.49 12.50 10.31
N LYS A 316 -14.06 12.27 9.12
CA LYS A 316 -15.52 12.26 8.92
C LYS A 316 -16.22 11.13 9.66
N ALA A 317 -15.57 9.98 9.81
CA ALA A 317 -16.05 8.84 10.57
C ALA A 317 -16.07 9.08 12.10
N GLY A 318 -15.50 10.19 12.59
CA GLY A 318 -15.61 10.60 13.99
C GLY A 318 -14.44 10.18 14.88
N THR A 319 -13.26 9.91 14.31
CA THR A 319 -12.05 9.76 15.13
C THR A 319 -11.80 11.03 15.95
N ASP A 320 -11.38 10.89 17.21
CA ASP A 320 -10.93 12.02 18.02
C ASP A 320 -9.53 12.47 17.55
N PRO A 321 -9.37 13.69 17.01
CA PRO A 321 -8.06 14.17 16.58
C PRO A 321 -7.10 14.45 17.75
N ASN A 322 -7.62 14.56 18.99
CA ASN A 322 -6.84 14.80 20.20
C ASN A 322 -6.30 13.52 20.83
N TRP A 323 -6.75 12.35 20.38
CA TRP A 323 -6.34 11.08 20.97
C TRP A 323 -4.82 10.93 20.90
N ARG A 324 -4.22 10.65 22.05
CA ARG A 324 -2.78 10.43 22.19
C ARG A 324 -2.48 8.95 22.15
N MET A 325 -1.59 8.59 21.24
CA MET A 325 -1.02 7.25 21.09
C MET A 325 -0.17 6.88 22.32
N PRO A 326 0.26 5.62 22.47
CA PRO A 326 1.09 5.20 23.60
C PRO A 326 2.44 5.94 23.74
N ASP A 327 2.94 6.57 22.68
CA ASP A 327 4.12 7.45 22.73
C ASP A 327 3.78 8.91 23.12
N GLU A 328 2.55 9.14 23.58
CA GLU A 328 1.92 10.41 23.95
C GLU A 328 1.78 11.42 22.80
N LYS A 329 2.03 11.01 21.55
CA LYS A 329 1.78 11.89 20.40
C LYS A 329 0.34 11.77 19.93
N ASN A 330 -0.23 12.87 19.48
CA ASN A 330 -1.44 12.82 18.66
C ASN A 330 -1.10 12.75 17.16
N ALA A 331 -2.13 12.64 16.31
CA ALA A 331 -1.93 12.49 14.87
C ALA A 331 -1.22 13.71 14.23
N PHE A 332 -1.50 14.93 14.71
CA PHE A 332 -0.83 16.14 14.23
C PHE A 332 0.67 16.13 14.55
N ALA A 333 1.07 15.74 15.76
CA ALA A 333 2.47 15.64 16.14
C ALA A 333 3.24 14.62 15.28
N VAL A 334 2.59 13.50 14.92
CA VAL A 334 3.17 12.53 13.98
C VAL A 334 3.30 13.14 12.59
N TRP A 335 2.27 13.80 12.09
CA TRP A 335 2.29 14.45 10.78
C TRP A 335 3.41 15.50 10.67
N ALA A 336 3.52 16.40 11.64
CA ALA A 336 4.56 17.43 11.72
C ALA A 336 5.99 16.86 11.80
N SER A 337 6.14 15.60 12.20
CA SER A 337 7.45 14.95 12.32
C SER A 337 7.99 14.35 11.02
N HIS A 338 7.17 14.22 9.98
CA HIS A 338 7.55 13.61 8.71
C HIS A 338 7.71 14.65 7.61
N ASN A 339 8.73 14.45 6.78
CA ASN A 339 8.95 15.32 5.62
C ASN A 339 7.96 14.96 4.52
N ASP A 340 7.03 15.85 4.24
CA ASP A 340 6.26 15.77 3.02
C ASP A 340 7.12 16.33 1.88
N ALA A 341 7.85 15.45 1.20
CA ALA A 341 8.61 15.81 0.01
C ALA A 341 7.70 16.03 -1.22
N SER A 342 6.39 15.80 -1.09
CA SER A 342 5.44 16.08 -2.16
C SER A 342 5.14 17.58 -2.22
N SER A 343 5.00 18.08 -3.44
CA SER A 343 4.53 19.42 -3.76
C SER A 343 3.04 19.58 -3.43
N SER A 344 2.62 19.18 -2.23
CA SER A 344 1.25 19.39 -1.76
C SER A 344 1.04 20.90 -1.62
N ASP A 345 0.03 21.41 -2.31
CA ASP A 345 -0.35 22.82 -2.22
C ASP A 345 -0.90 23.10 -0.81
N ASP A 346 -0.57 24.27 -0.26
CA ASP A 346 -1.02 24.76 1.05
C ASP A 346 -2.53 24.58 1.29
N GLU A 347 -3.33 24.58 0.22
CA GLU A 347 -4.78 24.37 0.27
C GLU A 347 -5.16 23.01 0.89
N GLN A 348 -4.46 21.92 0.56
CA GLN A 348 -4.78 20.60 1.11
C GLN A 348 -4.47 20.52 2.61
N TYR A 349 -3.36 21.11 3.04
CA TYR A 349 -3.03 21.20 4.46
C TYR A 349 -4.08 22.01 5.22
N LEU A 350 -4.50 23.16 4.68
CA LEU A 350 -5.54 23.99 5.27
C LEU A 350 -6.88 23.26 5.37
N GLN A 351 -7.28 22.51 4.33
CA GLN A 351 -8.52 21.72 4.35
C GLN A 351 -8.51 20.69 5.48
N ILE A 352 -7.40 19.97 5.65
CA ILE A 352 -7.26 18.97 6.72
C ILE A 352 -7.24 19.62 8.10
N LEU A 353 -6.48 20.70 8.30
CA LEU A 353 -6.44 21.43 9.59
C LEU A 353 -7.82 21.99 9.96
N THR A 354 -8.53 22.57 8.98
CA THR A 354 -9.90 23.06 9.14
C THR A 354 -10.85 21.92 9.53
N LEU A 355 -10.73 20.77 8.85
CA LEU A 355 -11.53 19.60 9.16
C LEU A 355 -11.23 19.07 10.57
N MET A 356 -9.96 19.00 10.98
CA MET A 356 -9.58 18.63 12.34
C MET A 356 -10.24 19.54 13.38
N LEU A 357 -10.16 20.88 13.22
CA LEU A 357 -10.84 21.82 14.13
C LEU A 357 -12.35 21.58 14.17
N SER A 358 -12.99 21.41 13.00
CA SER A 358 -14.44 21.14 12.92
C SER A 358 -14.85 19.82 13.58
N ARG A 359 -13.90 18.89 13.76
CA ARG A 359 -14.07 17.60 14.42
C ARG A 359 -13.59 17.60 15.87
N GLY A 360 -13.40 18.78 16.46
CA GLY A 360 -13.10 18.95 17.88
C GLY A 360 -11.63 18.85 18.23
N TRP A 361 -10.71 18.93 17.25
CA TRP A 361 -9.29 19.10 17.54
C TRP A 361 -9.07 20.39 18.33
N ASN A 362 -8.39 20.29 19.47
CA ASN A 362 -8.01 21.40 20.31
C ASN A 362 -6.48 21.60 20.23
N PRO A 363 -6.00 22.62 19.47
CA PRO A 363 -4.57 22.85 19.29
C PRO A 363 -3.85 23.32 20.56
N GLU A 364 -4.60 23.76 21.58
CA GLU A 364 -4.05 24.19 22.88
C GLU A 364 -3.73 23.01 23.80
N LEU A 365 -4.22 21.80 23.50
CA LEU A 365 -3.82 20.60 24.23
C LEU A 365 -2.41 20.17 23.86
N SER A 366 -1.75 19.54 24.83
CA SER A 366 -0.44 18.92 24.62
C SER A 366 -0.52 17.81 23.58
N SER A 367 0.32 17.94 22.55
CA SER A 367 0.39 17.06 21.39
C SER A 367 1.53 16.03 21.47
N ASP A 368 2.37 16.07 22.50
CA ASP A 368 3.45 15.12 22.77
C ASP A 368 3.78 15.00 24.28
N ASN A 369 4.69 14.09 24.65
CA ASN A 369 5.14 13.92 26.04
C ASN A 369 5.96 15.11 26.60
N ARG A 370 6.29 16.11 25.78
CA ARG A 370 7.07 17.28 26.19
C ARG A 370 6.17 18.44 26.61
N GLY A 371 4.85 18.31 26.47
CA GLY A 371 3.91 19.38 26.76
C GLY A 371 3.76 20.38 25.62
N ASN A 372 4.28 20.08 24.41
CA ASN A 372 4.18 21.01 23.30
C ASN A 372 2.74 21.08 22.77
N THR A 373 2.21 22.28 22.58
CA THR A 373 0.95 22.52 21.83
C THR A 373 1.17 22.28 20.33
N ALA A 374 0.09 22.31 19.53
CA ALA A 374 0.21 22.19 18.08
C ALA A 374 1.10 23.29 17.48
N LEU A 375 0.92 24.54 17.96
CA LEU A 375 1.73 25.68 17.51
C LEU A 375 3.21 25.50 17.88
N ALA A 376 3.50 25.03 19.10
CA ALA A 376 4.85 24.74 19.54
C ALA A 376 5.55 23.68 18.67
N ILE A 377 4.84 22.60 18.32
CA ILE A 377 5.36 21.57 17.40
C ILE A 377 5.61 22.13 16.01
N ALA A 378 4.67 22.92 15.48
CA ALA A 378 4.80 23.52 14.16
C ALA A 378 6.02 24.46 14.09
N CYS A 379 6.24 25.28 15.12
CA CYS A 379 7.41 26.16 15.22
C CYS A 379 8.74 25.37 15.36
N LEU A 380 8.75 24.32 16.17
CA LEU A 380 9.92 23.42 16.28
C LEU A 380 10.31 22.87 14.90
N ARG A 381 9.31 22.55 14.07
CA ARG A 381 9.44 21.98 12.73
C ARG A 381 9.14 22.98 11.61
N ALA A 382 9.37 24.27 11.84
CA ALA A 382 9.35 25.26 10.76
C ALA A 382 10.32 24.85 9.63
N GLY A 383 10.01 25.25 8.40
CA GLY A 383 10.70 24.79 7.19
C GLY A 383 10.11 23.50 6.60
N TYR A 384 9.23 22.80 7.32
CA TYR A 384 8.46 21.68 6.78
C TYR A 384 7.10 22.19 6.27
N GLY A 385 6.71 21.78 5.06
CA GLY A 385 5.48 22.21 4.37
C GLY A 385 4.25 22.33 5.28
N PRO A 386 3.74 21.24 5.88
CA PRO A 386 2.54 21.29 6.71
C PRO A 386 2.70 22.15 7.97
N CYS A 387 3.92 22.30 8.49
CA CYS A 387 4.18 23.10 9.67
C CYS A 387 4.14 24.60 9.36
N ASN A 388 4.65 25.02 8.21
CA ASN A 388 4.61 26.43 7.79
C ASN A 388 3.16 26.90 7.65
N THR A 389 2.32 26.10 6.98
CA THR A 389 0.90 26.38 6.83
C THR A 389 0.18 26.33 8.18
N ALA A 390 0.51 25.36 9.04
CA ALA A 390 -0.08 25.24 10.37
C ALA A 390 0.24 26.43 11.28
N ILE A 391 1.44 27.01 11.23
CA ILE A 391 1.80 28.19 12.05
C ILE A 391 0.82 29.34 11.78
N ARG A 392 0.66 29.75 10.51
CA ARG A 392 -0.27 30.82 10.14
C ARG A 392 -1.71 30.44 10.50
N PHE A 393 -2.15 29.25 10.11
CA PHE A 393 -3.50 28.77 10.38
C PHE A 393 -3.84 28.80 11.87
N LEU A 394 -2.95 28.30 12.74
CA LEU A 394 -3.19 28.23 14.17
C LEU A 394 -3.26 29.63 14.80
N LEU A 395 -2.39 30.55 14.40
CA LEU A 395 -2.40 31.94 14.88
C LEU A 395 -3.69 32.66 14.45
N ASP A 396 -4.13 32.48 13.19
CA ASP A 396 -5.39 33.04 12.69
C ASP A 396 -6.62 32.51 13.47
N HIS A 397 -6.51 31.31 14.06
CA HIS A 397 -7.54 30.69 14.89
C HIS A 397 -7.32 30.89 16.40
N GLY A 398 -6.42 31.81 16.79
CA GLY A 398 -6.25 32.24 18.18
C GLY A 398 -5.42 31.31 19.06
N ALA A 399 -4.57 30.47 18.47
CA ALA A 399 -3.62 29.66 19.23
C ALA A 399 -2.69 30.56 20.07
N ASN A 400 -2.41 30.16 21.30
CA ASN A 400 -1.63 31.00 22.21
C ASN A 400 -0.12 30.97 21.86
N PRO A 401 0.46 32.08 21.36
CA PRO A 401 1.89 32.11 20.98
C PRO A 401 2.83 32.07 22.20
N ASN A 402 2.28 32.19 23.41
CA ASN A 402 3.02 32.17 24.68
C ASN A 402 2.77 30.89 25.49
N ALA A 403 2.06 29.90 24.94
CA ALA A 403 1.90 28.61 25.60
C ALA A 403 3.28 27.98 25.87
N THR A 404 3.49 27.42 27.05
CA THR A 404 4.78 26.83 27.41
C THR A 404 4.68 25.32 27.52
N ASN A 405 5.74 24.64 27.07
CA ASN A 405 5.88 23.21 27.26
C ASN A 405 6.39 22.90 28.69
N ASN A 406 6.67 21.62 28.99
CA ASN A 406 7.14 21.19 30.32
C ASN A 406 8.50 21.79 30.72
N CYS A 407 9.25 22.35 29.76
CA CYS A 407 10.52 23.04 29.93
C CYS A 407 10.35 24.57 30.12
N GLY A 408 9.12 25.10 30.08
CA GLY A 408 8.86 26.53 30.08
C GLY A 408 9.13 27.20 28.72
N GLN A 409 9.39 26.44 27.67
CA GLN A 409 9.74 26.98 26.35
C GLN A 409 8.46 27.41 25.60
N THR A 410 8.48 28.61 25.02
CA THR A 410 7.41 29.11 24.15
C THR A 410 7.61 28.64 22.69
N PRO A 411 6.58 28.70 21.83
CA PRO A 411 6.71 28.53 20.39
C PRO A 411 7.87 29.32 19.77
N LEU A 412 8.05 30.57 20.21
CA LEU A 412 9.15 31.44 19.75
C LEU A 412 10.53 30.88 20.13
N MET A 413 10.68 30.35 21.35
CA MET A 413 11.94 29.71 21.78
C MET A 413 12.22 28.41 21.01
N LEU A 414 11.19 27.60 20.77
CA LEU A 414 11.31 26.36 20.00
C LEU A 414 11.65 26.63 18.52
N LEU A 415 11.09 27.70 17.94
CA LEU A 415 11.42 28.16 16.60
C LEU A 415 12.93 28.43 16.45
N CYS A 416 13.52 29.07 17.46
CA CYS A 416 14.94 29.45 17.52
C CYS A 416 15.87 28.34 18.05
N GLY A 417 15.50 27.08 17.85
CA GLY A 417 16.36 25.93 18.18
C GLY A 417 16.24 25.46 19.62
N GLY A 418 15.07 25.66 20.23
CA GLY A 418 14.77 25.03 21.50
C GLY A 418 14.63 23.53 21.37
N ASN A 419 15.24 22.82 22.31
CA ASN A 419 15.14 21.38 22.44
C ASN A 419 14.72 21.02 23.86
N TYR A 420 13.94 19.96 23.98
CA TYR A 420 13.52 19.48 25.29
C TYR A 420 14.74 18.99 26.07
N TRP A 421 14.85 19.44 27.31
CA TRP A 421 15.91 19.02 28.22
C TRP A 421 15.31 18.75 29.59
N ASP A 422 15.60 17.60 30.18
CA ASP A 422 15.07 17.20 31.49
C ASP A 422 15.90 17.73 32.67
N GLY A 423 16.89 18.59 32.39
CA GLY A 423 17.81 19.12 33.39
C GLY A 423 18.92 18.14 33.80
N TYR A 424 19.04 16.96 33.16
CA TYR A 424 20.11 16.03 33.49
C TYR A 424 21.46 16.57 32.99
N ILE A 425 22.34 16.88 33.94
CA ILE A 425 23.74 17.25 33.68
C ILE A 425 24.61 15.98 33.87
N PRO A 426 25.29 15.47 32.84
CA PRO A 426 26.16 14.31 32.97
C PRO A 426 27.23 14.52 34.04
N ARG A 427 27.38 13.56 34.96
CA ARG A 427 28.41 13.60 36.01
C ARG A 427 29.85 13.47 35.49
N ILE A 428 30.02 13.13 34.21
CA ILE A 428 31.32 12.98 33.55
C ILE A 428 31.62 14.25 32.77
N ALA A 429 32.58 15.04 33.25
CA ALA A 429 32.95 16.35 32.67
C ALA A 429 33.43 16.29 31.19
N ALA A 430 33.77 15.10 30.69
CA ALA A 430 34.20 14.88 29.31
C ALA A 430 33.03 14.76 28.31
N LEU A 431 31.78 14.60 28.78
CA LEU A 431 30.61 14.60 27.91
C LEU A 431 30.11 16.05 27.72
N PRO A 432 29.70 16.44 26.51
CA PRO A 432 29.15 17.77 26.28
C PRO A 432 27.94 18.02 27.18
N ARG A 433 27.85 19.22 27.79
CA ARG A 433 26.61 19.66 28.42
C ARG A 433 25.55 19.83 27.34
N SER A 434 24.41 19.18 27.52
CA SER A 434 23.19 19.40 26.73
C SER A 434 22.47 20.60 27.34
N TYR A 435 22.30 21.67 26.57
CA TYR A 435 21.48 22.83 26.96
C TYR A 435 20.11 22.77 26.27
N PRO A 436 19.09 23.47 26.80
CA PRO A 436 17.75 23.50 26.21
C PRO A 436 17.69 24.26 24.87
N TYR A 437 18.83 24.77 24.38
CA TYR A 437 18.99 25.51 23.14
C TYR A 437 20.19 25.00 22.34
N GLY A 438 20.12 25.15 21.02
CA GLY A 438 21.22 24.91 20.08
C GLY A 438 20.84 23.97 18.93
N TRP A 439 21.65 23.97 17.87
CA TRP A 439 21.56 23.05 16.72
C TRP A 439 20.36 23.25 15.77
N LYS A 440 19.97 24.51 15.51
CA LYS A 440 19.06 24.85 14.40
C LYS A 440 19.63 25.97 13.53
N GLN A 441 19.59 25.74 12.21
CA GLN A 441 19.86 26.77 11.21
C GLN A 441 18.50 27.38 10.85
N CYS A 442 18.34 28.69 11.05
CA CYS A 442 17.12 29.40 10.67
C CYS A 442 17.22 29.81 9.19
N GLY A 443 16.20 29.46 8.41
CA GLY A 443 16.02 29.87 7.02
C GLY A 443 14.89 30.91 6.87
N PRO A 444 14.53 31.24 5.62
CA PRO A 444 13.45 32.19 5.31
C PRO A 444 12.11 31.85 5.96
N GLU A 445 11.77 30.57 6.06
CA GLU A 445 10.54 30.06 6.64
C GLU A 445 10.50 30.28 8.16
N GLU A 446 11.62 30.04 8.86
CA GLU A 446 11.74 30.40 10.27
C GLU A 446 11.63 31.90 10.49
N ILE A 447 12.20 32.73 9.61
CA ILE A 447 12.12 34.19 9.73
C ILE A 447 10.66 34.65 9.59
N ALA A 448 9.95 34.15 8.56
CA ALA A 448 8.55 34.46 8.37
C ALA A 448 7.69 33.99 9.56
N ALA A 449 7.94 32.80 10.09
CA ALA A 449 7.26 32.31 11.29
C ALA A 449 7.58 33.15 12.54
N PHE A 450 8.81 33.67 12.65
CA PHE A 450 9.25 34.49 13.76
C PHE A 450 8.50 35.82 13.79
N GLU A 451 8.40 36.49 12.65
CA GLU A 451 7.62 37.72 12.47
C GLU A 451 6.14 37.49 12.80
N LEU A 452 5.52 36.45 12.22
CA LEU A 452 4.12 36.10 12.47
C LEU A 452 3.82 35.85 13.95
N LEU A 453 4.72 35.19 14.68
CA LEU A 453 4.55 34.97 16.12
C LEU A 453 4.54 36.28 16.90
N LEU A 454 5.44 37.22 16.57
CA LEU A 454 5.52 38.51 17.24
C LEU A 454 4.30 39.38 16.93
N GLU A 455 3.84 39.40 15.68
CA GLU A 455 2.59 40.05 15.27
C GLU A 455 1.38 39.50 16.03
N ALA A 456 1.37 38.18 16.29
CA ALA A 456 0.33 37.53 17.08
C ALA A 456 0.47 37.73 18.61
N GLY A 457 1.50 38.47 19.06
CA GLY A 457 1.71 38.80 20.48
C GLY A 457 2.59 37.83 21.26
N ALA A 458 3.49 37.10 20.58
CA ALA A 458 4.55 36.36 21.26
C ALA A 458 5.41 37.30 22.10
N SER A 459 5.59 36.97 23.37
CA SER A 459 6.37 37.74 24.32
C SER A 459 7.85 37.39 24.23
N ILE A 460 8.65 38.40 23.91
CA ILE A 460 10.12 38.37 23.93
C ILE A 460 10.70 38.32 25.35
N ALA A 461 9.92 38.67 26.37
CA ALA A 461 10.35 38.79 27.76
C ALA A 461 10.26 37.46 28.53
N ASN A 462 9.63 36.44 27.95
CA ASN A 462 9.46 35.15 28.61
C ASN A 462 10.81 34.48 28.89
N LYS A 463 10.86 33.75 29.99
CA LYS A 463 11.98 32.91 30.39
C LYS A 463 11.51 31.48 30.50
N ASP A 464 12.32 30.55 29.99
CA ASP A 464 12.10 29.13 30.24
C ASP A 464 12.38 28.75 31.70
N ASN A 465 12.21 27.47 32.06
CA ASN A 465 12.44 27.01 33.43
C ASN A 465 13.90 27.16 33.90
N TRP A 466 14.84 27.41 32.98
CA TRP A 466 16.25 27.66 33.27
C TRP A 466 16.63 29.15 33.21
N GLY A 467 15.66 30.04 33.05
CA GLY A 467 15.90 31.48 33.00
C GLY A 467 16.37 31.99 31.63
N ASN A 468 16.39 31.14 30.59
CA ASN A 468 16.84 31.55 29.26
C ASN A 468 15.75 32.38 28.58
N THR A 469 16.16 33.53 28.06
CA THR A 469 15.36 34.40 27.20
C THR A 469 15.53 34.02 25.73
N ILE A 470 14.71 34.58 24.84
CA ILE A 470 14.84 34.38 23.40
C ILE A 470 16.24 34.75 22.86
N LEU A 471 16.94 35.71 23.48
CA LEU A 471 18.31 36.07 23.11
C LEU A 471 19.31 34.93 23.38
N HIS A 472 19.12 34.13 24.42
CA HIS A 472 19.97 32.96 24.68
C HIS A 472 19.80 31.91 23.58
N TYR A 473 18.54 31.66 23.16
CA TYR A 473 18.23 30.76 22.05
C TYR A 473 18.84 31.28 20.75
N LEU A 474 18.60 32.55 20.42
CA LEU A 474 19.15 33.16 19.22
C LEU A 474 20.69 33.16 19.20
N ALA A 475 21.33 33.43 20.34
CA ALA A 475 22.78 33.39 20.50
C ALA A 475 23.39 32.02 20.19
N ALA A 476 22.68 30.94 20.55
CA ALA A 476 23.04 29.57 20.25
C ALA A 476 22.55 29.06 18.88
N SER A 477 21.73 29.85 18.17
CA SER A 477 21.13 29.52 16.87
C SER A 477 21.82 30.25 15.71
N SER A 478 21.71 29.69 14.52
CA SER A 478 22.10 30.30 13.23
C SER A 478 23.61 30.52 12.95
N LYS A 479 23.99 30.35 11.68
CA LYS A 479 25.30 30.70 11.12
C LYS A 479 25.11 31.72 9.98
N ARG A 480 25.13 33.01 10.36
CA ARG A 480 25.68 34.17 9.62
C ARG A 480 24.83 35.03 8.66
N ARG A 481 23.65 34.67 8.13
CA ARG A 481 22.93 35.62 7.22
C ARG A 481 21.51 35.95 7.63
N GLU A 482 20.81 34.99 8.20
CA GLU A 482 19.38 35.08 8.56
C GLU A 482 19.18 35.67 9.97
N LEU A 483 20.22 35.63 10.81
CA LEU A 483 20.19 36.16 12.17
C LEU A 483 19.97 37.68 12.20
N HIS A 484 20.55 38.42 11.23
CA HIS A 484 20.39 39.87 11.14
C HIS A 484 18.93 40.28 10.99
N GLN A 485 18.16 39.55 10.17
CA GLN A 485 16.74 39.82 9.96
C GLN A 485 15.93 39.56 11.24
N MET A 486 16.19 38.45 11.95
CA MET A 486 15.51 38.19 13.22
C MET A 486 15.85 39.23 14.30
N THR A 487 17.09 39.73 14.34
CA THR A 487 17.46 40.82 15.27
C THR A 487 16.86 42.16 14.89
N GLU A 488 16.76 42.48 13.59
CA GLU A 488 16.07 43.68 13.09
C GLU A 488 14.59 43.64 13.46
N ILE A 489 13.91 42.50 13.24
CA ILE A 489 12.52 42.32 13.67
C ILE A 489 12.39 42.51 15.19
N LEU A 490 13.32 41.98 16.00
CA LEU A 490 13.30 42.25 17.44
C LEU A 490 13.45 43.73 17.78
N GLU A 491 14.31 44.48 17.10
CA GLU A 491 14.44 45.92 17.32
C GLU A 491 13.13 46.67 17.03
N GLU A 492 12.38 46.25 16.01
CA GLU A 492 11.09 46.84 15.65
C GLU A 492 10.00 46.57 16.69
N PHE A 493 9.94 45.34 17.23
CA PHE A 493 8.96 44.94 18.25
C PHE A 493 9.41 45.28 19.69
N GLY A 494 10.65 45.73 19.87
CA GLY A 494 11.27 46.06 21.14
C GLY A 494 12.29 44.99 21.58
N LEU A 495 13.36 45.42 22.26
CA LEU A 495 14.39 44.51 22.73
C LEU A 495 14.05 43.92 24.11
N PRO A 496 14.24 42.59 24.30
CA PRO A 496 14.16 42.00 25.63
C PRO A 496 15.38 42.40 26.47
N ASP A 497 15.37 42.08 27.77
CA ASP A 497 16.50 42.38 28.66
C ASP A 497 17.80 41.70 28.17
N ILE A 498 18.69 42.52 27.60
CA ILE A 498 19.97 42.10 27.01
C ILE A 498 20.95 41.63 28.10
N GLN A 499 20.79 42.14 29.32
CA GLN A 499 21.63 41.81 30.47
C GLN A 499 21.05 40.65 31.28
N ALA A 500 19.95 40.04 30.84
CA ALA A 500 19.37 38.89 31.50
C ALA A 500 20.37 37.74 31.56
N VAL A 501 20.55 37.18 32.75
CA VAL A 501 21.30 35.95 32.97
C VAL A 501 20.35 34.79 33.26
N ASN A 502 20.71 33.62 32.77
CA ASN A 502 20.01 32.38 33.09
C ASN A 502 20.39 31.85 34.49
N ASN A 503 19.84 30.71 34.88
CA ASN A 503 20.07 30.11 36.20
C ASN A 503 21.52 29.68 36.46
N GLU A 504 22.37 29.62 35.43
CA GLU A 504 23.83 29.40 35.56
C GLU A 504 24.63 30.71 35.64
N GLY A 505 23.98 31.86 35.56
CA GLY A 505 24.62 33.16 35.53
C GLY A 505 25.22 33.53 34.16
N LEU A 506 24.86 32.81 33.10
CA LEU A 506 25.30 33.11 31.74
C LEU A 506 24.35 34.11 31.10
N SER A 507 24.91 35.14 30.45
CA SER A 507 24.17 36.06 29.59
C SER A 507 24.07 35.53 28.15
N ALA A 508 23.22 36.16 27.33
CA ALA A 508 23.19 35.87 25.89
C ALA A 508 24.55 36.12 25.21
N LEU A 509 25.37 37.05 25.71
CA LEU A 509 26.71 37.34 25.18
C LEU A 509 27.69 36.20 25.47
N ASP A 510 27.60 35.62 26.67
CA ASP A 510 28.41 34.46 27.05
C ASP A 510 28.07 33.25 26.17
N VAL A 511 26.78 33.03 25.92
CA VAL A 511 26.29 31.98 25.02
C VAL A 511 26.77 32.23 23.58
N ALA A 512 26.62 33.45 23.06
CA ALA A 512 27.06 33.80 21.71
C ALA A 512 28.57 33.57 21.52
N THR A 513 29.37 33.92 22.52
CA THR A 513 30.82 33.69 22.55
C THR A 513 31.16 32.20 22.54
N ALA A 514 30.46 31.40 23.36
CA ALA A 514 30.66 29.95 23.41
C ALA A 514 30.33 29.26 22.07
N TYR A 515 29.29 29.72 21.38
CA TYR A 515 28.86 29.19 20.08
C TYR A 515 29.55 29.86 18.87
N LYS A 516 30.44 30.83 19.10
CA LYS A 516 31.16 31.61 18.08
C LYS A 516 30.22 32.30 17.09
N ASN A 517 29.16 32.89 17.62
CA ASN A 517 28.16 33.65 16.86
C ASN A 517 28.56 35.13 16.79
N ASP A 518 29.51 35.45 15.90
CA ASP A 518 30.11 36.79 15.79
C ASP A 518 29.08 37.91 15.53
N ASP A 519 28.00 37.59 14.83
CA ASP A 519 26.95 38.57 14.50
C ASP A 519 26.06 38.86 15.71
N MET A 520 25.70 37.84 16.50
CA MET A 520 25.03 38.06 17.78
C MET A 520 25.93 38.82 18.76
N ILE A 521 27.23 38.52 18.82
CA ILE A 521 28.17 39.24 19.69
C ILE A 521 28.16 40.74 19.36
N LYS A 522 28.21 41.11 18.08
CA LYS A 522 28.15 42.52 17.65
C LYS A 522 26.81 43.16 18.04
N PHE A 523 25.70 42.49 17.74
CA PHE A 523 24.36 42.99 18.03
C PHE A 523 24.16 43.26 19.53
N LEU A 524 24.56 42.31 20.39
CA LEU A 524 24.46 42.46 21.84
C LEU A 524 25.34 43.61 22.33
N LEU A 525 26.62 43.69 21.90
CA LEU A 525 27.52 44.76 22.31
C LEU A 525 27.07 46.17 21.87
N GLN A 526 26.31 46.27 20.77
CA GLN A 526 25.77 47.55 20.29
C GLN A 526 24.58 48.06 21.10
N ASN A 527 23.88 47.15 21.79
CA ASN A 527 22.62 47.44 22.49
C ASN A 527 22.72 47.31 24.03
N ILE A 528 23.92 47.04 24.57
CA ILE A 528 24.22 46.88 26.02
C ILE A 528 24.06 48.15 26.85
#